data_AF-M1ISX9-F1
#
_entry.id   AF-M1ISX9-F1
#
_cell.length_a   1.000
_cell.length_b   1.000
_cell.length_c   1.000
_cell.angle_alpha   90.00
_cell.angle_beta   90.00
_cell.angle_gamma   90.00
#
_symmetry.space_group_name_H-M   'P 1'
#
loop_
_entity.id
_entity.type
_entity.pdbx_description
1 polymer ?
#
loop_
_entity_poly.entity_id
_entity_poly.type
_entity_poly.pdbx_seq_one_letter_code
_entity_poly.pdbx_strand_id
1 'polypeptide(L)'
;MVEQIIEFPDVMKQHETYTLPDVITDPDGKPIMYPKEEIGKNPIVVNRKNWRLFANFDLVRSKGKEIVVRIKTTGQLVRIRDMDAATVMYYVERIKPGATVHEAITYDIQKTIEETGDFEEDGEFMFYMWQLFVVLSYLIQYGVLILVK
;
A
#
# COMPACT_ATOMS: atom_id res chain seq x y z
N MET A 1 10.18 25.84 12.28
CA MET A 1 8.94 25.31 11.67
C MET A 1 8.84 23.85 12.08
N VAL A 2 7.71 23.40 12.61
CA VAL A 2 7.49 21.97 12.86
C VAL A 2 7.25 21.33 11.49
N GLU A 3 8.12 20.42 11.04
CA GLU A 3 7.83 19.64 9.82
C GLU A 3 6.52 18.89 10.06
N GLN A 4 5.48 19.19 9.28
CA GLN A 4 4.21 18.49 9.37
C GLN A 4 4.40 17.06 8.86
N ILE A 5 4.12 16.09 9.72
CA ILE A 5 4.19 14.66 9.39
C ILE A 5 2.78 14.19 9.06
N ILE A 6 2.61 13.63 7.87
CA ILE A 6 1.36 13.03 7.41
C ILE A 6 1.24 11.64 8.03
N GLU A 7 0.12 11.34 8.68
CA GLU A 7 -0.15 9.99 9.17
C GLU A 7 -0.70 9.14 8.03
N PHE A 8 -0.08 7.99 7.78
CA PHE A 8 -0.60 6.99 6.87
C PHE A 8 -1.91 6.41 7.43
N PRO A 9 -2.94 6.20 6.59
CA PRO A 9 -4.23 5.69 7.05
C PRO A 9 -4.13 4.29 7.67
N ASP A 10 -4.98 4.05 8.67
CA ASP A 10 -5.23 2.72 9.22
C ASP A 10 -6.44 2.11 8.49
N VAL A 11 -6.16 1.23 7.53
CA VAL A 11 -7.18 0.66 6.62
C VAL A 11 -8.21 -0.16 7.40
N MET A 12 -7.78 -0.92 8.40
CA MET A 12 -8.69 -1.74 9.22
C MET A 12 -9.62 -0.87 10.04
N LYS A 13 -9.08 0.16 10.70
CA LYS A 13 -9.91 1.12 11.42
C LYS A 13 -10.89 1.83 10.49
N GLN A 14 -10.47 2.20 9.27
CA GLN A 14 -11.37 2.83 8.30
C GLN A 14 -12.49 1.90 7.83
N HIS A 15 -12.18 0.61 7.64
CA HIS A 15 -13.18 -0.40 7.33
C HIS A 15 -14.20 -0.55 8.47
N GLU A 16 -13.74 -0.76 9.70
CA GLU A 16 -14.59 -0.95 10.89
C GLU A 16 -15.48 0.27 11.19
N THR A 17 -14.98 1.47 10.94
CA THR A 17 -15.70 2.72 11.17
C THR A 17 -16.48 3.21 9.95
N TYR A 18 -16.49 2.47 8.84
CA TYR A 18 -17.13 2.84 7.57
C TYR A 18 -16.66 4.19 7.02
N THR A 19 -15.39 4.54 7.25
CA THR A 19 -14.78 5.82 6.85
C THR A 19 -13.83 5.69 5.65
N LEU A 20 -13.82 4.54 4.98
CA LEU A 20 -13.10 4.40 3.71
C LEU A 20 -13.64 5.39 2.66
N PRO A 21 -12.76 5.99 1.85
CA PRO A 21 -13.17 6.86 0.77
C PRO A 21 -13.88 6.06 -0.33
N ASP A 22 -14.70 6.74 -1.12
CA ASP A 22 -15.34 6.12 -2.30
C ASP A 22 -14.32 5.88 -3.43
N VAL A 23 -13.27 6.71 -3.49
CA VAL A 23 -12.20 6.62 -4.49
C VAL A 23 -10.84 6.95 -3.86
N ILE A 24 -9.83 6.18 -4.24
CA ILE A 24 -8.41 6.47 -4.03
C ILE A 24 -7.79 6.75 -5.39
N THR A 25 -7.09 7.88 -5.48
CA THR A 25 -6.42 8.35 -6.70
C THR A 25 -4.91 8.20 -6.58
N ASP A 26 -4.22 8.18 -7.71
CA ASP A 26 -2.78 8.48 -7.74
C ASP A 26 -2.51 9.98 -7.47
N PRO A 27 -1.23 10.40 -7.36
CA PRO A 27 -0.87 11.79 -7.13
C PRO A 27 -1.32 12.77 -8.23
N ASP A 28 -1.61 12.28 -9.44
CA ASP A 28 -2.11 13.07 -10.57
C ASP A 28 -3.65 13.21 -10.54
N GLY A 29 -4.32 12.64 -9.53
CA GLY A 29 -5.77 12.68 -9.36
C GLY A 29 -6.54 11.64 -10.19
N LYS A 30 -5.86 10.69 -10.83
CA LYS A 30 -6.53 9.61 -11.57
C LYS A 30 -6.95 8.48 -10.61
N PRO A 31 -8.22 8.03 -10.67
CA PRO A 31 -8.68 6.90 -9.86
C PRO A 31 -7.86 5.63 -10.10
N ILE A 32 -7.47 4.97 -9.01
CA ILE A 32 -6.76 3.68 -9.04
C ILE A 32 -7.49 2.60 -8.24
N MET A 33 -8.32 2.98 -7.27
CA MET A 33 -9.10 2.06 -6.43
C MET A 33 -10.43 2.71 -6.00
N TYR A 34 -11.46 1.89 -5.91
CA TYR A 34 -12.81 2.14 -5.41
C TYR A 34 -13.07 1.14 -4.27
N PRO A 35 -12.66 1.46 -3.03
CA PRO A 35 -12.60 0.48 -1.92
C PRO A 35 -13.94 -0.21 -1.60
N LYS A 36 -15.06 0.45 -1.88
CA LYS A 36 -16.44 -0.01 -1.61
C LYS A 36 -17.08 -0.77 -2.78
N GLU A 37 -16.39 -0.83 -3.92
CA GLU A 37 -16.86 -1.53 -5.13
C GLU A 37 -16.23 -2.92 -5.22
N GLU A 38 -16.83 -3.76 -6.06
CA GLU A 38 -16.30 -5.09 -6.38
C GLU A 38 -14.85 -5.04 -6.84
N ILE A 39 -14.02 -5.98 -6.34
CA ILE A 39 -12.58 -6.00 -6.58
C ILE A 39 -12.21 -5.97 -8.07
N GLY A 40 -13.02 -6.61 -8.93
CA GLY A 40 -12.80 -6.66 -10.38
C GLY A 40 -13.02 -5.33 -11.13
N LYS A 41 -13.65 -4.32 -10.50
CA LYS A 41 -13.83 -2.98 -11.07
C LYS A 41 -12.65 -2.05 -10.80
N ASN A 42 -11.74 -2.45 -9.91
CA ASN A 42 -10.66 -1.61 -9.44
C ASN A 42 -9.50 -1.55 -10.45
N PRO A 43 -9.12 -0.37 -10.97
CA PRO A 43 -8.06 -0.24 -11.98
C PRO A 43 -6.72 -0.89 -11.58
N ILE A 44 -6.32 -0.74 -10.30
CA ILE A 44 -5.09 -1.34 -9.77
C ILE A 44 -5.13 -2.88 -9.81
N VAL A 45 -6.31 -3.49 -9.61
CA VAL A 45 -6.52 -4.93 -9.63
C VAL A 45 -6.54 -5.45 -11.08
N VAL A 46 -7.26 -4.76 -11.97
CA VAL A 46 -7.38 -5.14 -13.38
C VAL A 46 -6.01 -5.08 -14.07
N ASN A 47 -5.22 -4.05 -13.78
CA ASN A 47 -3.91 -3.85 -14.40
C ASN A 47 -2.74 -4.42 -13.58
N ARG A 48 -3.01 -5.21 -12.53
CA ARG A 48 -2.01 -5.64 -11.55
C ARG A 48 -0.77 -6.33 -12.13
N LYS A 49 -0.92 -6.97 -13.29
CA LYS A 49 0.18 -7.69 -13.98
C LYS A 49 1.04 -6.78 -14.87
N ASN A 50 0.57 -5.58 -15.18
CA ASN A 50 1.22 -4.66 -16.11
C ASN A 50 1.79 -3.44 -15.38
N TRP A 51 1.05 -2.89 -14.42
CA TRP A 51 1.47 -1.71 -13.69
C TRP A 51 2.62 -2.03 -12.75
N ARG A 52 3.64 -1.17 -12.77
CA ARG A 52 4.90 -1.35 -12.05
C ARG A 52 5.07 -0.31 -10.95
N LEU A 53 5.73 -0.74 -9.87
CA LEU A 53 5.95 0.05 -8.67
C LEU A 53 7.42 0.43 -8.51
N PHE A 54 7.67 1.67 -8.11
CA PHE A 54 9.00 2.18 -7.78
C PHE A 54 8.98 2.95 -6.47
N ALA A 55 10.01 2.79 -5.65
CA ALA A 55 10.13 3.53 -4.40
C ALA A 55 10.44 5.01 -4.65
N ASN A 56 9.70 5.90 -3.99
CA ASN A 56 9.85 7.35 -4.08
C ASN A 56 10.06 7.99 -2.70
N PHE A 57 10.82 7.31 -1.84
CA PHE A 57 11.06 7.76 -0.48
C PHE A 57 12.50 7.51 -0.03
N ASP A 58 12.93 8.27 0.97
CA ASP A 58 14.12 8.03 1.78
C ASP A 58 13.69 7.72 3.22
N LEU A 59 14.31 6.72 3.85
CA LEU A 59 14.06 6.40 5.25
C LEU A 59 14.63 7.48 6.17
N VAL A 60 13.78 8.09 6.99
CA VAL A 60 14.19 9.11 7.98
C VAL A 60 14.35 8.51 9.37
N ARG A 61 13.41 7.67 9.77
CA ARG A 61 13.40 7.02 11.09
C ARG A 61 12.71 5.67 11.01
N SER A 62 13.25 4.68 11.72
CA SER A 62 12.58 3.42 12.02
C SER A 62 12.74 3.12 13.52
N LYS A 63 11.63 2.91 14.22
CA LYS A 63 11.61 2.55 15.66
C LYS A 63 10.43 1.64 15.95
N GLY A 64 10.72 0.36 16.24
CA GLY A 64 9.67 -0.64 16.42
C GLY A 64 8.83 -0.77 15.14
N LYS A 65 7.51 -0.70 15.27
CA LYS A 65 6.57 -0.71 14.13
C LYS A 65 6.42 0.64 13.42
N GLU A 66 7.04 1.70 13.93
CA GLU A 66 6.91 3.04 13.34
C GLU A 66 8.04 3.32 12.35
N ILE A 67 7.65 3.66 11.12
CA ILE A 67 8.53 4.09 10.04
C ILE A 67 8.15 5.53 9.65
N VAL A 68 9.12 6.41 9.54
CA VAL A 68 8.95 7.74 8.95
C VAL A 68 9.82 7.83 7.72
N VAL A 69 9.21 8.18 6.59
CA VAL A 69 9.89 8.36 5.31
C VAL A 69 9.72 9.78 4.81
N ARG A 70 10.69 10.25 4.02
CA ARG A 70 10.64 11.50 3.28
C ARG A 70 10.38 11.20 1.81
N ILE A 71 9.34 11.76 1.23
CA ILE A 71 9.02 11.60 -0.19
C ILE A 71 10.06 12.36 -1.02
N LYS A 72 10.71 11.69 -1.99
CA LYS A 72 11.82 12.28 -2.76
C LYS A 72 11.38 13.45 -3.62
N THR A 73 10.19 13.36 -4.21
CA THR A 73 9.67 14.38 -5.13
C THR A 73 9.09 15.61 -4.44
N THR A 74 8.53 15.47 -3.23
CA THR A 74 7.84 16.58 -2.54
C THR A 74 8.52 17.03 -1.25
N GLY A 75 9.45 16.24 -0.70
CA GLY A 75 10.08 16.47 0.60
C GLY A 75 9.16 16.23 1.81
N GLN A 76 7.89 15.85 1.60
CA GLN A 76 6.92 15.60 2.65
C GLN A 76 7.32 14.41 3.52
N LEU A 77 6.98 14.46 4.81
CA LEU A 77 7.18 13.34 5.73
C LEU A 77 5.88 12.54 5.87
N VAL A 78 5.98 11.21 5.72
CA VAL A 78 4.87 10.27 5.93
C VAL A 78 5.26 9.30 7.04
N ARG A 79 4.39 9.13 8.02
CA ARG A 79 4.55 8.17 9.12
C ARG A 79 3.65 6.97 8.91
N ILE A 80 4.26 5.80 8.91
CA ILE A 80 3.64 4.51 8.59
C ILE A 80 3.81 3.61 9.81
N ARG A 81 2.70 3.02 10.28
CA ARG A 81 2.67 2.02 11.36
C ARG A 81 2.01 0.70 10.92
N ASP A 82 1.66 0.64 9.64
CA ASP A 82 1.05 -0.51 8.98
C ASP A 82 2.18 -1.44 8.51
N MET A 83 2.10 -2.71 8.93
CA MET A 83 3.15 -3.70 8.66
C MET A 83 3.11 -4.23 7.23
N ASP A 84 1.92 -4.31 6.64
CA ASP A 84 1.74 -4.70 5.24
C ASP A 84 2.33 -3.60 4.34
N ALA A 85 2.06 -2.33 4.68
CA ALA A 85 2.67 -1.19 4.01
C ALA A 85 4.20 -1.24 4.08
N ALA A 86 4.75 -1.53 5.26
CA ALA A 86 6.19 -1.65 5.46
C ALA A 86 6.80 -2.80 4.64
N THR A 87 6.14 -3.96 4.57
CA THR A 87 6.61 -5.12 3.80
C THR A 87 6.56 -4.84 2.30
N VAL A 88 5.47 -4.26 1.78
CA VAL A 88 5.36 -3.85 0.38
C VAL A 88 6.42 -2.81 0.01
N MET A 89 6.65 -1.80 0.86
CA MET A 89 7.72 -0.82 0.66
C MET A 89 9.10 -1.47 0.59
N TYR A 90 9.40 -2.37 1.53
CA TYR A 90 10.66 -3.10 1.55
C TYR A 90 10.86 -3.93 0.28
N TYR A 91 9.83 -4.66 -0.16
CA TYR A 91 9.89 -5.47 -1.36
C TYR A 91 10.20 -4.62 -2.60
N VAL A 92 9.45 -3.53 -2.79
CA VAL A 92 9.62 -2.64 -3.96
C VAL A 92 10.96 -1.89 -3.92
N GLU A 93 11.44 -1.47 -2.75
CA GLU A 93 12.70 -0.73 -2.63
C GLU A 93 13.93 -1.63 -2.74
N ARG A 94 13.93 -2.79 -2.06
CA ARG A 94 15.14 -3.59 -1.82
C ARG A 94 15.21 -4.89 -2.60
N ILE A 95 14.07 -5.54 -2.83
CA ILE A 95 14.03 -6.87 -3.44
C ILE A 95 13.81 -6.76 -4.94
N LYS A 96 12.81 -5.97 -5.36
CA LYS A 96 12.43 -5.87 -6.77
C LYS A 96 11.90 -4.48 -7.16
N PRO A 97 12.79 -3.50 -7.39
CA PRO A 97 12.41 -2.24 -8.04
C PRO A 97 11.80 -2.50 -9.42
N GLY A 98 10.64 -1.91 -9.70
CA GLY A 98 9.89 -2.17 -10.93
C GLY A 98 9.05 -3.45 -10.91
N ALA A 99 8.86 -4.05 -9.73
CA ALA A 99 7.88 -5.11 -9.51
C ALA A 99 6.49 -4.69 -9.99
N THR A 100 5.75 -5.65 -10.53
CA THR A 100 4.33 -5.45 -10.80
C THR A 100 3.54 -5.37 -9.50
N VAL A 101 2.38 -4.73 -9.54
CA VAL A 101 1.42 -4.74 -8.41
C VAL A 101 1.13 -6.18 -7.95
N HIS A 102 0.95 -7.11 -8.90
CA HIS A 102 0.72 -8.51 -8.59
C HIS A 102 1.86 -9.13 -7.79
N GLU A 103 3.10 -8.90 -8.21
CA GLU A 103 4.28 -9.44 -7.53
C GLU A 103 4.43 -8.89 -6.11
N ALA A 104 4.16 -7.59 -5.91
CA ALA A 104 4.22 -6.98 -4.59
C ALA A 104 3.16 -7.55 -3.63
N ILE A 105 1.91 -7.68 -4.09
CA ILE A 105 0.81 -8.26 -3.30
C ILE A 105 1.09 -9.75 -3.01
N THR A 106 1.54 -10.51 -4.00
CA THR A 106 1.84 -11.94 -3.81
C THR A 106 3.01 -12.16 -2.85
N TYR A 107 4.03 -11.32 -2.88
CA TYR A 107 5.14 -11.40 -1.93
C TYR A 107 4.64 -11.21 -0.48
N ASP A 108 3.77 -10.23 -0.26
CA ASP A 108 3.22 -9.94 1.06
C ASP A 108 2.34 -11.09 1.57
N ILE A 109 1.46 -11.62 0.72
CA ILE A 109 0.65 -12.83 1.02
C ILE A 109 1.54 -14.02 1.40
N GLN A 110 2.58 -14.30 0.62
CA GLN A 110 3.48 -15.42 0.87
C GLN A 110 4.19 -15.28 2.21
N LYS A 111 4.67 -14.07 2.51
CA LYS A 111 5.33 -13.78 3.79
C LYS A 111 4.36 -13.95 4.97
N THR A 112 3.12 -13.51 4.83
CA THR A 112 2.10 -13.71 5.87
C THR A 112 1.84 -15.20 6.10
N ILE A 113 1.69 -16.00 5.03
CA ILE A 113 1.55 -17.46 5.15
C ILE A 113 2.77 -18.09 5.85
N GLU A 114 3.99 -17.65 5.53
CA GLU A 114 5.22 -18.12 6.19
C GLU A 114 5.25 -17.77 7.69
N GLU A 115 4.71 -16.61 8.08
CA GLU A 115 4.75 -16.12 9.46
C GLU A 115 3.59 -16.64 10.33
N THR A 116 2.39 -16.82 9.75
CA THR A 116 1.16 -17.10 10.49
C THR A 116 0.49 -18.43 10.13
N GLY A 117 0.91 -19.08 9.04
CA GLY A 117 0.23 -20.24 8.47
C GLY A 117 -0.78 -19.86 7.37
N ASP A 118 -1.35 -20.88 6.73
CA ASP A 118 -2.33 -20.72 5.66
C ASP A 118 -3.64 -20.06 6.17
N PHE A 119 -4.31 -19.33 5.28
CA PHE A 119 -5.66 -18.82 5.52
C PHE A 119 -6.65 -20.00 5.61
N GLU A 120 -7.46 -20.05 6.67
CA GLU A 120 -8.36 -21.20 6.90
C GLU A 120 -9.62 -21.11 6.03
N GLU A 121 -10.04 -19.90 5.70
CA GLU A 121 -11.25 -19.63 4.95
C GLU A 121 -10.99 -18.76 3.71
N ASP A 122 -11.65 -19.08 2.60
CA ASP A 122 -11.60 -18.27 1.37
C ASP A 122 -11.98 -16.80 1.63
N GLY A 123 -12.91 -16.55 2.55
CA GLY A 123 -13.33 -15.20 2.95
C GLY A 123 -12.22 -14.39 3.62
N GLU A 124 -11.43 -15.04 4.49
CA GLU A 124 -10.29 -14.43 5.16
C GLU A 124 -9.21 -14.01 4.15
N PHE A 125 -8.86 -14.94 3.26
CA PHE A 125 -7.91 -14.67 2.18
C PHE A 125 -8.38 -13.51 1.27
N MET A 126 -9.66 -13.53 0.87
CA MET A 126 -10.21 -12.49 0.00
C MET A 126 -10.24 -11.12 0.68
N PHE A 127 -10.55 -11.08 1.99
CA PHE A 127 -10.53 -9.84 2.77
C PHE A 127 -9.10 -9.30 2.90
N TYR A 128 -8.13 -10.16 3.23
CA TYR A 128 -6.74 -9.75 3.34
C TYR A 128 -6.19 -9.25 2.00
N MET A 129 -6.45 -9.95 0.89
CA MET A 129 -6.06 -9.49 -0.43
C MET A 129 -6.65 -8.12 -0.77
N TRP A 130 -7.93 -7.88 -0.45
CA TRP A 130 -8.55 -6.57 -0.62
C TRP A 130 -7.86 -5.48 0.22
N GLN A 131 -7.57 -5.76 1.49
CA GLN A 131 -6.84 -4.86 2.39
C GLN A 131 -5.49 -4.46 1.78
N LEU A 132 -4.72 -5.42 1.28
CA LEU A 132 -3.42 -5.16 0.65
C LEU A 132 -3.52 -4.24 -0.57
N PHE A 133 -4.57 -4.40 -1.41
CA PHE A 133 -4.81 -3.49 -2.52
C PHE A 133 -5.13 -2.06 -2.05
N VAL A 134 -5.87 -1.90 -0.95
CA VAL A 134 -6.17 -0.58 -0.36
C VAL A 134 -4.90 0.05 0.22
N VAL A 135 -4.11 -0.71 0.99
CA VAL A 135 -2.82 -0.26 1.55
C VAL A 135 -1.88 0.19 0.44
N LEU A 136 -1.71 -0.62 -0.60
CA LEU A 136 -0.88 -0.27 -1.75
C LEU A 136 -1.39 0.97 -2.48
N SER A 137 -2.71 1.12 -2.62
CA SER A 137 -3.31 2.31 -3.24
C SER A 137 -3.01 3.57 -2.43
N TYR A 138 -3.02 3.49 -1.09
CA TYR A 138 -2.59 4.61 -0.25
C TYR A 138 -1.10 4.91 -0.39
N LEU A 139 -0.22 3.90 -0.43
CA LEU A 139 1.20 4.12 -0.69
C LEU A 139 1.44 4.91 -1.99
N ILE A 140 0.64 4.64 -3.02
CA ILE A 140 0.67 5.37 -4.29
C ILE A 140 0.08 6.78 -4.12
N GLN A 141 -1.09 6.94 -3.50
CA GLN A 141 -1.75 8.23 -3.30
C GLN A 141 -0.87 9.23 -2.56
N TYR A 142 -0.18 8.78 -1.51
CA TYR A 142 0.74 9.61 -0.72
C TYR A 142 2.12 9.79 -1.38
N GLY A 143 2.32 9.24 -2.58
CA GLY A 143 3.56 9.35 -3.34
C GLY A 143 4.73 8.58 -2.74
N VAL A 144 4.50 7.67 -1.79
CA VAL A 144 5.53 6.78 -1.22
C VAL A 144 6.02 5.84 -2.32
N LEU A 145 5.10 5.29 -3.11
CA LEU A 145 5.39 4.51 -4.30
C LEU A 145 4.91 5.25 -5.56
N ILE A 146 5.69 5.17 -6.63
CA ILE A 146 5.29 5.62 -7.97
C ILE A 146 4.72 4.43 -8.73
N LEU A 147 3.57 4.65 -9.36
CA LEU A 147 2.90 3.68 -10.23
C LEU A 147 3.14 4.04 -11.69
N VAL A 148 3.84 3.17 -12.42
CA VAL A 148 4.06 3.29 -13.87
C VAL A 148 3.08 2.38 -14.60
N LYS A 149 2.36 2.94 -15.58
CA LYS A 149 1.19 2.32 -16.22
C LYS A 149 1.50 1.76 -17.60
#